data_AF-F6SQJ3-F1
#
_entry.id   AF-F6SQJ3-F1
#
_cell.length_a   1.000
_cell.length_b   1.000
_cell.length_c   1.000
_cell.angle_alpha   90.00
_cell.angle_beta   90.00
_cell.angle_gamma   90.00
#
_symmetry.space_group_name_H-M   'P 1'
#
loop_
_entity.id
_entity.type
_entity.pdbx_description
1 polymer ?
#
loop_
_entity_poly.entity_id
_entity_poly.type
_entity_poly.pdbx_seq_one_letter_code
_entity_poly.pdbx_strand_id
1 'polypeptide(L)'
;MEVNMSPNLSSAHFEVNALMYEQVVFNTLTLAGVATRTSRIGLKSPGSEENIDVQQRDISVYDTQCIKCENCDTDICKLCATCLSHQLQNDLTTAYLEHTNKVRSQRVIPPPMTPEHKEDFTDLPERDRLTALWFKGMCLKDTAWCN
;
A
#
# COMPACT_ATOMS: atom_id res chain seq x y z
N MET A 1 24.34 1.73 16.69
CA MET A 1 23.51 1.15 15.61
C MET A 1 23.38 2.21 14.53
N GLU A 2 23.47 1.81 13.26
CA GLU A 2 23.45 2.71 12.11
C GLU A 2 22.48 2.19 11.04
N VAL A 3 22.06 3.06 10.12
CA VAL A 3 21.23 2.71 8.96
C VAL A 3 22.12 2.73 7.73
N ASN A 4 22.15 1.64 6.96
CA ASN A 4 22.96 1.52 5.75
C ASN A 4 22.08 1.58 4.50
N MET A 5 22.38 2.52 3.60
CA MET A 5 21.66 2.72 2.34
C MET A 5 22.16 1.80 1.20
N SER A 6 23.32 1.18 1.35
CA SER A 6 23.92 0.26 0.38
C SER A 6 24.41 -1.01 1.11
N PRO A 7 23.48 -1.88 1.53
CA PRO A 7 23.84 -3.13 2.19
C PRO A 7 24.62 -4.05 1.23
N ASN A 8 25.51 -4.86 1.79
CA ASN A 8 26.27 -5.83 1.01
C ASN A 8 25.37 -6.99 0.56
N LEU A 9 25.29 -7.21 -0.75
CA LEU A 9 24.58 -8.34 -1.38
C LEU A 9 25.52 -9.23 -2.21
N SER A 10 26.84 -9.17 -1.95
CA SER A 10 27.83 -9.99 -2.66
C SER A 10 27.75 -11.45 -2.23
N SER A 11 27.17 -12.28 -3.09
CA SER A 11 27.12 -13.74 -2.93
C SER A 11 28.49 -14.40 -3.11
N ALA A 12 29.42 -13.77 -3.84
CA ALA A 12 30.76 -14.30 -4.10
C ALA A 12 31.64 -14.35 -2.82
N HIS A 13 31.42 -13.45 -1.87
CA HIS A 13 32.16 -13.44 -0.60
C HIS A 13 31.47 -14.26 0.50
N PHE A 14 30.17 -14.51 0.37
CA PHE A 14 29.37 -15.21 1.38
C PHE A 14 28.35 -16.15 0.72
N GLU A 15 28.84 -17.26 0.14
CA GLU A 15 28.00 -18.22 -0.60
C GLU A 15 26.84 -18.80 0.22
N VAL A 16 27.04 -18.96 1.54
CA VAL A 16 26.00 -19.46 2.46
C VAL A 16 24.76 -18.56 2.48
N ASN A 17 24.92 -17.26 2.22
CA ASN A 17 23.84 -16.27 2.23
C ASN A 17 23.28 -15.99 0.82
N ALA A 18 23.79 -16.62 -0.23
CA ALA A 18 23.41 -16.33 -1.62
C ALA A 18 21.88 -16.42 -1.83
N LEU A 19 21.26 -17.50 -1.36
CA LEU A 19 19.81 -17.69 -1.45
C LEU A 19 19.02 -16.60 -0.71
N MET A 20 19.51 -16.14 0.45
CA MET A 20 18.88 -15.07 1.20
C MET A 20 18.96 -13.75 0.43
N TYR A 21 20.12 -13.43 -0.16
CA TYR A 21 20.29 -12.22 -0.97
C TYR A 21 19.40 -12.23 -2.21
N GLU A 22 19.32 -13.37 -2.90
CA GLU A 22 18.41 -13.55 -4.05
C GLU A 22 16.95 -13.34 -3.66
N GLN A 23 16.51 -13.90 -2.52
CA GLN A 23 15.16 -13.70 -2.00
C GLN A 23 14.87 -12.24 -1.66
N VAL A 24 15.82 -11.55 -1.02
CA VAL A 24 15.68 -10.11 -0.72
C VAL A 24 15.50 -9.32 -2.00
N VAL A 25 16.39 -9.49 -2.98
CA VAL A 25 16.31 -8.76 -4.26
C VAL A 25 14.99 -9.06 -4.98
N PHE A 26 14.60 -10.34 -5.06
CA PHE A 26 13.35 -10.74 -5.72
C PHE A 26 12.12 -10.15 -5.04
N ASN A 27 12.02 -10.25 -3.71
CA ASN A 27 10.89 -9.73 -2.96
C ASN A 27 10.80 -8.20 -3.06
N THR A 28 11.92 -7.48 -2.99
CA THR A 28 11.96 -6.02 -3.11
C THR A 28 11.56 -5.55 -4.51
N LEU A 29 12.07 -6.19 -5.57
CA LEU A 29 11.69 -5.85 -6.95
C LEU A 29 10.23 -6.21 -7.27
N THR A 30 9.70 -7.25 -6.63
CA THR A 30 8.28 -7.60 -6.72
C THR A 30 7.42 -6.55 -6.03
N LEU A 31 7.75 -6.18 -4.78
CA LEU A 31 7.06 -5.15 -4.01
C LEU A 31 7.01 -3.82 -4.77
N ALA A 32 8.13 -3.39 -5.36
CA ALA A 32 8.22 -2.18 -6.18
C ALA A 32 7.48 -2.29 -7.54
N GLY A 33 6.91 -3.45 -7.86
CA GLY A 33 6.16 -3.71 -9.08
C GLY A 33 7.02 -3.90 -10.33
N VAL A 34 8.35 -3.99 -10.22
CA VAL A 34 9.25 -4.19 -11.37
C VAL A 34 9.12 -5.61 -11.92
N ALA A 35 9.05 -6.61 -11.05
CA ALA A 35 8.96 -8.02 -11.46
C ALA A 35 7.57 -8.41 -12.00
N THR A 36 6.51 -7.74 -11.54
CA THR A 36 5.11 -8.05 -11.89
C THR A 36 4.62 -7.34 -13.15
N ARG A 37 5.26 -6.24 -13.56
CA ARG A 37 4.90 -5.46 -14.76
C ARG A 37 5.49 -6.00 -16.08
N THR A 38 6.12 -7.17 -16.05
CA THR A 38 6.83 -7.77 -17.20
C THR A 38 5.92 -8.09 -18.39
N SER A 39 4.59 -8.05 -18.26
CA SER A 39 3.65 -8.24 -19.37
C SER A 39 3.39 -7.00 -20.25
N ARG A 40 3.88 -5.79 -19.90
CA ARG A 40 3.48 -4.55 -20.63
C ARG A 40 4.60 -3.63 -21.13
N ILE A 41 5.87 -3.96 -20.89
CA ILE A 41 7.01 -3.10 -21.28
C ILE A 41 7.20 -2.98 -22.82
N GLY A 42 6.47 -3.74 -23.63
CA GLY A 42 6.59 -3.72 -25.11
C GLY A 42 5.36 -3.27 -25.90
N LEU A 43 4.19 -3.09 -25.28
CA LEU A 43 2.96 -2.76 -26.00
C LEU A 43 2.53 -1.35 -25.65
N LYS A 44 2.74 -0.41 -26.59
CA LYS A 44 2.15 0.93 -26.53
C LYS A 44 0.65 0.77 -26.41
N SER A 45 0.15 0.95 -25.20
CA SER A 45 -1.26 0.93 -24.95
C SER A 45 -1.87 2.31 -25.26
N PRO A 46 -2.94 2.40 -26.07
CA PRO A 46 -3.53 3.68 -26.45
C PRO A 46 -4.32 4.27 -25.28
N GLY A 47 -3.74 5.25 -24.57
CA GLY A 47 -4.39 6.36 -23.83
C GLY A 47 -5.51 6.07 -22.81
N SER A 48 -5.95 4.83 -22.65
CA SER A 48 -7.15 4.42 -21.91
C SER A 48 -6.89 3.26 -20.94
N GLU A 49 -5.69 2.68 -20.95
CA GLU A 49 -5.30 1.56 -20.09
C GLU A 49 -4.49 1.95 -18.85
N GLU A 50 -4.27 3.25 -18.59
CA GLU A 50 -3.52 3.72 -17.41
C GLU A 50 -4.15 3.30 -16.07
N ASN A 51 -5.40 2.82 -16.06
CA ASN A 51 -6.14 2.44 -14.85
C ASN A 51 -6.72 1.01 -14.89
N ILE A 52 -6.13 0.08 -15.65
CA ILE A 52 -6.58 -1.33 -15.58
C ILE A 52 -6.25 -1.94 -14.21
N ASP A 53 -5.12 -1.55 -13.61
CA ASP A 53 -4.53 -2.31 -12.51
C ASP A 53 -5.20 -2.01 -11.16
N VAL A 54 -5.66 -0.77 -10.93
CA VAL A 54 -6.40 -0.38 -9.72
C VAL A 54 -7.52 0.58 -10.11
N GLN A 55 -8.75 0.26 -9.73
CA GLN A 55 -9.91 1.12 -9.89
C GLN A 55 -10.27 1.78 -8.58
N GLN A 56 -11.03 2.89 -8.66
CA GLN A 56 -11.50 3.62 -7.47
C GLN A 56 -12.24 2.73 -6.45
N ARG A 57 -12.95 1.70 -6.93
CA ARG A 57 -13.66 0.73 -6.08
C ARG A 57 -12.71 -0.15 -5.26
N ASP A 58 -11.50 -0.40 -5.74
CA ASP A 58 -10.54 -1.29 -5.10
C ASP A 58 -9.89 -0.61 -3.90
N ILE A 59 -9.86 0.74 -3.90
CA ILE A 59 -9.38 1.56 -2.79
C ILE A 59 -10.53 2.19 -1.98
N SER A 60 -11.80 1.92 -2.29
CA SER A 60 -12.91 2.51 -1.54
C SER A 60 -13.04 1.84 -0.17
N VAL A 61 -13.36 2.63 0.86
CA VAL A 61 -13.59 2.16 2.24
C VAL A 61 -14.78 2.90 2.85
N TYR A 62 -15.34 2.34 3.92
CA TYR A 62 -16.40 3.00 4.71
C TYR A 62 -17.65 3.42 3.93
N ASP A 63 -18.10 2.60 2.96
CA ASP A 63 -19.19 2.96 2.04
C ASP A 63 -20.47 3.41 2.79
N THR A 64 -20.81 2.77 3.92
CA THR A 64 -21.98 3.14 4.73
C THR A 64 -21.86 4.49 5.44
N GLN A 65 -20.65 4.89 5.81
CA GLN A 65 -20.36 6.17 6.45
C GLN A 65 -20.31 7.27 5.39
N CYS A 66 -19.78 6.97 4.20
CA CYS A 66 -19.72 7.90 3.08
C CYS A 66 -21.09 8.39 2.63
N ILE A 67 -22.16 7.59 2.78
CA ILE A 67 -23.53 8.03 2.49
C ILE A 67 -23.97 9.20 3.38
N LYS A 68 -23.42 9.31 4.59
CA LYS A 68 -23.77 10.35 5.57
C LYS A 68 -22.88 11.59 5.48
N CYS A 69 -21.91 11.61 4.56
CA CYS A 69 -20.99 12.72 4.38
C CYS A 69 -21.64 13.83 3.56
N GLU A 70 -22.01 14.92 4.21
CA GLU A 70 -22.47 16.16 3.54
C GLU A 70 -21.28 17.05 3.13
N ASN A 71 -20.18 16.98 3.88
CA ASN A 71 -18.95 17.73 3.65
C ASN A 71 -17.70 16.85 3.81
N CYS A 72 -16.53 17.40 3.47
CA CYS A 72 -15.25 16.69 3.49
C CYS A 72 -14.40 17.01 4.73
N ASP A 73 -15.03 17.39 5.86
CA ASP A 73 -14.29 17.89 7.03
C ASP A 73 -13.77 16.76 7.93
N THR A 74 -14.53 15.66 8.02
CA THR A 74 -14.12 14.51 8.83
C THR A 74 -13.17 13.59 8.07
N ASP A 75 -12.28 12.91 8.80
CA ASP A 75 -11.30 12.01 8.18
C ASP A 75 -11.95 10.86 7.38
N ILE A 76 -13.05 10.31 7.88
CA ILE A 76 -13.80 9.28 7.15
C ILE A 76 -14.33 9.85 5.84
N CYS A 77 -14.90 11.05 5.88
CA CYS A 77 -15.42 11.69 4.68
C CYS A 77 -14.33 12.02 3.67
N LYS A 78 -13.12 12.40 4.11
CA LYS A 78 -11.95 12.61 3.23
C LYS A 78 -11.50 11.36 2.49
N LEU A 79 -11.82 10.16 3.00
CA LEU A 79 -11.55 8.87 2.34
C LEU A 79 -12.64 8.46 1.34
N CYS A 80 -13.78 9.13 1.32
CA CYS A 80 -14.86 8.85 0.39
C CYS A 80 -14.50 9.31 -1.03
N ALA A 81 -14.97 8.59 -2.04
CA ALA A 81 -14.63 8.86 -3.44
C ALA A 81 -14.91 10.30 -3.90
N THR A 82 -15.89 10.98 -3.30
CA THR A 82 -16.26 12.36 -3.62
C THR A 82 -15.31 13.41 -3.04
N CYS A 83 -14.61 13.09 -1.95
CA CYS A 83 -13.74 14.00 -1.20
C CYS A 83 -12.26 13.63 -1.31
N LEU A 84 -11.96 12.45 -1.86
CA LEU A 84 -10.61 11.93 -1.98
C LEU A 84 -9.76 12.83 -2.88
N SER A 85 -8.70 13.41 -2.33
CA SER A 85 -7.78 14.24 -3.12
C SER A 85 -6.99 13.39 -4.10
N HIS A 86 -6.60 13.95 -5.25
CA HIS A 86 -5.77 13.24 -6.23
C HIS A 86 -4.45 12.71 -5.63
N GLN A 87 -3.83 13.46 -4.73
CA GLN A 87 -2.60 13.02 -4.07
C GLN A 87 -2.85 11.80 -3.20
N LEU A 88 -3.90 11.84 -2.36
CA LEU A 88 -4.25 10.71 -1.50
C LEU A 88 -4.70 9.51 -2.34
N GLN A 89 -5.44 9.72 -3.42
CA GLN A 89 -5.81 8.66 -4.37
C GLN A 89 -4.58 7.93 -4.92
N ASN A 90 -3.54 8.66 -5.32
CA ASN A 90 -2.28 8.08 -5.81
C ASN A 90 -1.55 7.31 -4.71
N ASP A 91 -1.53 7.84 -3.49
CA ASP A 91 -0.92 7.19 -2.33
C ASP A 91 -1.63 5.87 -2.00
N LEU A 92 -2.96 5.87 -1.95
CA LEU A 92 -3.77 4.69 -1.67
C LEU A 92 -3.68 3.66 -2.80
N THR A 93 -3.59 4.11 -4.06
CA THR A 93 -3.34 3.23 -5.21
C THR A 93 -1.98 2.54 -5.09
N THR A 94 -0.94 3.29 -4.71
CA THR A 94 0.40 2.74 -4.49
C THR A 94 0.39 1.76 -3.33
N ALA A 95 -0.22 2.12 -2.20
CA ALA A 95 -0.36 1.26 -1.04
C ALA A 95 -1.13 -0.04 -1.35
N TYR A 96 -2.15 0.06 -2.21
CA TYR A 96 -2.89 -1.09 -2.69
C TYR A 96 -1.99 -2.05 -3.49
N LEU A 97 -1.24 -1.51 -4.46
CA LEU A 97 -0.30 -2.28 -5.26
C LEU A 97 0.80 -2.91 -4.40
N GLU A 98 1.37 -2.17 -3.45
CA GLU A 98 2.36 -2.69 -2.49
C GLU A 98 1.79 -3.88 -1.71
N HIS A 99 0.56 -3.79 -1.22
CA HIS A 99 -0.08 -4.88 -0.50
C HIS A 99 -0.28 -6.12 -1.38
N THR A 100 -0.73 -5.93 -2.62
CA THR A 100 -0.91 -7.05 -3.58
C THR A 100 0.43 -7.68 -3.98
N ASN A 101 1.50 -6.88 -4.04
CA ASN A 101 2.84 -7.32 -4.44
C ASN A 101 3.75 -7.69 -3.25
N LYS A 102 3.23 -7.76 -2.03
CA LYS A 102 4.06 -7.83 -0.81
C LYS A 102 4.97 -9.05 -0.71
N VAL A 103 4.59 -10.19 -1.31
CA VAL A 103 5.28 -11.48 -1.19
C VAL A 103 5.56 -11.84 0.28
N ARG A 104 6.78 -11.61 0.77
CA ARG A 104 7.22 -11.87 2.16
C ARG A 104 7.51 -10.58 2.95
N SER A 105 7.32 -9.42 2.33
CA SER A 105 7.42 -8.12 2.99
C SER A 105 6.18 -7.90 3.86
N GLN A 106 6.40 -7.37 5.06
CA GLN A 106 5.32 -6.97 5.96
C GLN A 106 5.36 -5.46 6.16
N ARG A 107 4.18 -4.85 6.21
CA ARG A 107 4.03 -3.43 6.50
C ARG A 107 4.33 -3.19 7.97
N VAL A 108 5.23 -2.25 8.23
CA VAL A 108 5.54 -1.80 9.60
C VAL A 108 4.69 -0.58 9.99
N ILE A 109 4.39 0.29 9.02
CA ILE A 109 3.60 1.51 9.22
C ILE A 109 2.51 1.62 8.13
N PRO A 110 1.24 1.83 8.50
CA PRO A 110 0.71 1.65 9.86
C PRO A 110 0.88 0.19 10.30
N PRO A 111 1.02 -0.05 11.62
CA PRO A 111 1.21 -1.39 12.17
C PRO A 111 0.03 -2.30 11.80
N PRO A 112 0.22 -3.64 11.90
CA PRO A 112 -0.87 -4.59 11.79
C PRO A 112 -2.02 -4.20 12.72
N MET A 113 -3.24 -4.15 12.17
CA MET A 113 -4.42 -3.70 12.89
C MET A 113 -5.31 -4.90 13.19
N THR A 114 -5.77 -5.04 14.43
CA THR A 114 -6.90 -5.92 14.70
C THR A 114 -8.22 -5.16 14.52
N PRO A 115 -9.33 -5.83 14.17
CA PRO A 115 -10.65 -5.19 14.13
C PRO A 115 -11.02 -4.49 15.45
N GLU A 116 -10.45 -4.97 16.55
CA GLU A 116 -10.64 -4.49 17.92
C GLU A 116 -9.64 -3.38 18.31
N HIS A 117 -8.58 -3.15 17.53
CA HIS A 117 -7.58 -2.13 17.83
C HIS A 117 -8.18 -0.73 17.72
N LYS A 118 -8.26 -0.08 18.88
CA LYS A 118 -8.48 1.36 19.03
C LYS A 118 -7.11 2.04 19.08
N GLU A 119 -6.32 1.92 18.02
CA GLU A 119 -5.19 2.82 17.89
C GLU A 119 -5.73 4.23 17.57
N ASP A 120 -5.27 5.18 18.38
CA ASP A 120 -5.57 6.58 18.20
C ASP A 120 -4.51 7.19 17.30
N PHE A 121 -4.91 7.52 16.07
CA PHE A 121 -4.03 8.14 15.06
C PHE A 121 -4.09 9.66 15.11
N THR A 122 -4.68 10.26 16.15
CA THR A 122 -4.86 11.72 16.24
C THR A 122 -3.55 12.50 16.28
N ASP A 123 -2.49 11.92 16.84
CA ASP A 123 -1.16 12.54 16.91
C ASP A 123 -0.37 12.46 15.59
N LEU A 124 -0.86 11.70 14.60
CA LEU A 124 -0.22 11.59 13.30
C LEU A 124 -0.55 12.80 12.41
N PRO A 125 0.37 13.20 11.52
CA PRO A 125 0.04 14.10 10.43
C PRO A 125 -1.18 13.60 9.65
N GLU A 126 -1.99 14.53 9.12
CA GLU A 126 -3.26 14.21 8.47
C GLU A 126 -3.15 13.09 7.42
N ARG A 127 -2.12 13.13 6.57
CA ARG A 127 -1.88 12.12 5.53
C ARG A 127 -1.65 10.72 6.12
N ASP A 128 -0.86 10.62 7.18
CA ASP A 128 -0.55 9.36 7.84
C ASP A 128 -1.77 8.82 8.59
N ARG A 129 -2.53 9.72 9.24
CA ARG A 129 -3.80 9.40 9.88
C ARG A 129 -4.83 8.87 8.89
N LEU A 130 -4.99 9.52 7.74
CA LEU A 130 -5.89 9.08 6.67
C LEU A 130 -5.46 7.73 6.08
N THR A 131 -4.16 7.52 5.90
CA THR A 131 -3.61 6.23 5.42
C THR A 131 -3.85 5.11 6.44
N ALA A 132 -3.67 5.39 7.73
CA ALA A 132 -3.95 4.44 8.80
C ALA A 132 -5.44 4.08 8.87
N LEU A 133 -6.31 5.09 8.82
CA LEU A 133 -7.77 4.87 8.75
C LEU A 133 -8.17 4.10 7.50
N TRP A 134 -7.55 4.36 6.35
CA TRP A 134 -7.81 3.60 5.13
C TRP A 134 -7.44 2.12 5.31
N PHE A 135 -6.24 1.81 5.83
CA PHE A 135 -5.85 0.42 6.10
C PHE A 135 -6.76 -0.27 7.10
N LYS A 136 -7.27 0.46 8.11
CA LYS A 136 -8.31 -0.05 9.01
C LYS A 136 -9.59 -0.40 8.24
N GLY A 137 -10.03 0.49 7.36
CA GLY A 137 -11.19 0.27 6.49
C GLY A 137 -11.02 -0.96 5.60
N MET A 138 -9.84 -1.15 5.02
CA MET A 138 -9.50 -2.33 4.22
C MET A 138 -9.50 -3.61 5.07
N CYS A 139 -8.89 -3.61 6.25
CA CYS A 139 -8.90 -4.74 7.20
C CYS A 139 -10.32 -5.15 7.63
N LEU A 140 -11.22 -4.17 7.82
CA LEU A 140 -12.63 -4.44 8.13
C LEU A 140 -13.39 -5.05 6.95
N LYS A 141 -12.99 -4.74 5.71
CA LYS A 141 -13.56 -5.34 4.49
C LYS A 141 -13.00 -6.74 4.23
N ASP A 142 -11.70 -6.91 4.40
CA ASP A 142 -10.97 -8.15 4.16
C ASP A 142 -9.83 -8.32 5.18
N THR A 143 -9.91 -9.39 5.96
CA THR A 143 -8.93 -9.73 7.00
C THR A 143 -7.50 -9.91 6.50
N ALA A 144 -7.28 -10.14 5.20
CA ALA A 144 -5.94 -10.22 4.60
C ALA A 144 -5.17 -8.89 4.72
N TRP A 145 -5.87 -7.76 4.88
CA TRP A 145 -5.30 -6.41 5.01
C TRP A 145 -4.91 -6.02 6.42
N CYS A 146 -5.30 -6.81 7.42
CA CYS A 146 -5.00 -6.58 8.82
C CYS A 146 -3.52 -6.78 9.18
N ASN A 147 -2.75 -7.48 8.34
CA ASN A 147 -1.35 -7.85 8.55
C ASN A 147 -0.37 -7.24 7.54
#